data_AF-A0A3D4I260-F1
#
_entry.id   AF-A0A3D4I260-F1
#
_cell.length_a   1.000
_cell.length_b   1.000
_cell.length_c   1.000
_cell.angle_alpha   90.00
_cell.angle_beta   90.00
_cell.angle_gamma   90.00
#
_symmetry.space_group_name_H-M   'P 1'
#
loop_
_entity.id
_entity.type
_entity.pdbx_description
1 polymer ?
#
loop_
_entity_poly.entity_id
_entity_poly.type
_entity_poly.pdbx_seq_one_letter_code
_entity_poly.pdbx_strand_id
1 'polypeptide(L)'
;MGKSMYSIILSDEVVDAVDSAAYKYGVSRSGLIDRILAGYLSCPIPEIRIEDTLSQMEKILSGLENFHLNYRPHCSVFSVQSALRYRYKPTVRYALELYRQAGDSIGELRVSLRTQNRSLICALTDFFSIWDGIENRFIGSRFPGSRVPCSLSDGKYVRQLAMPAEKADRTNEKVADA
;
A
#
# COMPACT_ATOMS: atom_id res chain seq x y z
N MET A 1 -17.69 -4.71 8.74
CA MET A 1 -18.80 -3.80 9.05
C MET A 1 -19.97 -4.17 8.14
N GLY A 2 -21.17 -4.32 8.68
CA GLY A 2 -22.37 -4.58 7.87
C GLY A 2 -22.76 -3.34 7.08
N LYS A 3 -23.25 -3.51 5.85
CA LYS A 3 -23.83 -2.42 5.06
C LYS A 3 -25.34 -2.44 5.21
N SER A 4 -25.93 -1.31 5.55
CA SER A 4 -27.38 -1.14 5.63
C SER A 4 -27.88 -0.33 4.45
N MET A 5 -29.02 -0.72 3.88
CA MET A 5 -29.70 0.08 2.86
C MET A 5 -30.45 1.22 3.54
N TYR A 6 -30.20 2.45 3.10
CA TYR A 6 -30.85 3.66 3.61
C TYR A 6 -31.24 4.55 2.44
N SER A 7 -32.43 5.14 2.48
CA SER A 7 -32.91 6.09 1.47
C SER A 7 -32.65 7.51 1.96
N ILE A 8 -32.04 8.33 1.11
CA ILE A 8 -31.75 9.75 1.38
C ILE A 8 -32.43 10.60 0.32
N ILE A 9 -32.93 11.77 0.72
CA ILE A 9 -33.45 12.77 -0.21
C ILE A 9 -32.34 13.81 -0.39
N LEU A 10 -31.93 14.04 -1.63
CA LEU A 10 -30.93 15.02 -2.04
C LEU A 10 -31.54 15.89 -3.15
N SER A 11 -31.04 17.12 -3.34
CA SER A 11 -31.42 17.92 -4.50
C SER A 11 -30.81 17.34 -5.79
N ASP A 12 -31.47 17.57 -6.92
CA ASP A 12 -31.02 17.07 -8.22
C ASP A 12 -29.58 17.53 -8.55
N GLU A 13 -29.26 18.79 -8.24
CA GLU A 13 -27.90 19.34 -8.41
C GLU A 13 -26.84 18.56 -7.62
N VAL A 14 -27.18 18.13 -6.40
CA VAL A 14 -26.26 17.34 -5.56
C VAL A 14 -26.13 15.93 -6.10
N VAL A 15 -27.21 15.32 -6.60
CA VAL A 15 -27.18 14.00 -7.23
C VAL A 15 -26.25 14.01 -8.45
N ASP A 16 -26.38 15.00 -9.32
CA ASP A 16 -25.54 15.15 -10.52
C ASP A 16 -24.06 15.36 -10.16
N ALA A 17 -23.77 16.19 -9.15
CA ALA A 17 -22.43 16.41 -8.66
C ALA A 17 -21.81 15.13 -8.07
N VAL A 18 -22.60 14.35 -7.31
CA VAL A 18 -22.18 13.07 -6.75
C VAL A 18 -21.91 12.05 -7.85
N ASP A 19 -22.77 11.97 -8.87
CA ASP A 19 -22.60 11.05 -9.99
C ASP A 19 -21.33 11.37 -10.80
N SER A 20 -21.10 12.65 -11.10
CA SER A 20 -19.88 13.12 -11.77
C SER A 20 -18.62 12.81 -10.97
N ALA A 21 -18.65 13.06 -9.65
CA ALA A 21 -17.53 12.77 -8.76
C ALA A 21 -17.29 11.26 -8.62
N ALA A 22 -18.34 10.47 -8.45
CA ALA A 22 -18.26 9.02 -8.34
C ALA A 22 -17.64 8.39 -9.61
N TYR A 23 -18.05 8.87 -10.79
CA TYR A 23 -17.46 8.48 -12.06
C TYR A 23 -15.98 8.87 -12.15
N LYS A 24 -15.63 10.12 -11.81
CA LYS A 24 -14.25 10.61 -11.81
C LYS A 24 -13.33 9.80 -10.91
N TYR A 25 -13.83 9.36 -9.75
CA TYR A 25 -13.05 8.59 -8.77
C TYR A 25 -13.15 7.06 -8.97
N GLY A 26 -13.98 6.58 -9.89
CA GLY A 26 -14.18 5.15 -10.14
C GLY A 26 -14.80 4.40 -8.95
N VAL A 27 -15.69 5.05 -8.20
CA VAL A 27 -16.40 4.48 -7.03
C VAL A 27 -17.91 4.49 -7.25
N SER A 28 -18.67 3.73 -6.46
CA SER A 28 -20.13 3.81 -6.49
C SER A 28 -20.64 5.09 -5.79
N ARG A 29 -21.81 5.59 -6.19
CA ARG A 29 -22.52 6.68 -5.48
C ARG A 29 -22.60 6.43 -3.98
N SER A 30 -23.10 5.26 -3.60
CA SER A 30 -23.21 4.86 -2.20
C SER A 30 -21.87 4.83 -1.49
N GLY A 31 -20.79 4.41 -2.14
CA GLY A 31 -19.44 4.42 -1.57
C GLY A 31 -18.87 5.82 -1.40
N LEU A 32 -19.14 6.73 -2.34
CA LEU A 32 -18.73 8.13 -2.23
C LEU A 32 -19.48 8.84 -1.09
N ILE A 33 -20.80 8.65 -1.01
CA ILE A 33 -21.64 9.23 0.03
C ILE A 33 -21.26 8.69 1.41
N ASP A 34 -21.11 7.36 1.54
CA ASP A 34 -20.67 6.72 2.79
C ASP A 34 -19.33 7.29 3.25
N ARG A 35 -18.38 7.50 2.33
CA ARG A 35 -17.09 8.13 2.64
C ARG A 35 -17.22 9.56 3.12
N ILE A 36 -18.01 10.39 2.44
CA ILE A 36 -18.23 11.80 2.81
C ILE A 36 -18.86 11.87 4.20
N LEU A 37 -19.93 11.09 4.44
CA LEU A 37 -20.61 11.04 5.72
C LEU A 37 -19.71 10.50 6.83
N ALA A 38 -18.93 9.46 6.55
CA ALA A 38 -17.98 8.93 7.51
C ALA A 38 -16.90 9.95 7.87
N GLY A 39 -16.35 10.68 6.89
CA GLY A 39 -15.41 11.77 7.14
C GLY A 39 -16.03 12.89 7.98
N TYR A 40 -17.25 13.32 7.64
CA TYR A 40 -17.98 14.36 8.37
C TYR A 40 -18.30 13.96 9.81
N LEU A 41 -18.72 12.71 10.02
CA LEU A 41 -19.10 12.17 11.34
C LEU A 41 -17.90 11.59 12.11
N SER A 42 -16.67 11.73 11.58
CA SER A 42 -15.46 11.13 12.16
C SER A 42 -15.58 9.62 12.40
N CYS A 43 -16.35 8.92 11.56
CA CYS A 43 -16.43 7.47 11.58
C CYS A 43 -15.14 6.90 10.95
N PRO A 44 -14.40 6.03 11.67
CA PRO A 44 -13.19 5.43 11.14
C PRO A 44 -13.55 4.40 10.06
N ILE A 45 -13.49 4.80 8.80
CA ILE A 45 -13.58 3.87 7.66
C ILE A 45 -12.19 3.52 7.14
N PRO A 46 -11.94 2.25 6.74
CA PRO A 46 -10.63 1.79 6.26
C PRO A 46 -10.05 2.65 5.14
N GLU A 47 -10.89 3.19 4.26
CA GLU A 47 -10.51 3.99 3.11
C GLU A 47 -9.84 5.31 3.51
N ILE A 48 -10.38 6.00 4.53
CA ILE A 48 -9.79 7.24 5.06
C ILE A 48 -8.44 6.93 5.71
N ARG A 49 -8.37 5.85 6.50
CA ARG A 49 -7.12 5.45 7.16
C ARG A 49 -6.01 5.10 6.16
N ILE A 50 -6.34 4.41 5.07
CA ILE A 50 -5.39 4.11 3.99
C ILE A 50 -4.90 5.41 3.33
N GLU A 51 -5.82 6.31 2.97
CA GLU A 51 -5.47 7.59 2.34
C GLU A 51 -4.58 8.45 3.24
N ASP A 52 -4.91 8.55 4.53
CA ASP A 52 -4.10 9.27 5.51
C ASP A 52 -2.70 8.69 5.61
N THR A 53 -2.58 7.36 5.72
CA THR A 53 -1.29 6.67 5.82
C THR A 53 -0.43 6.94 4.58
N LEU A 54 -0.99 6.79 3.38
CA LEU A 54 -0.27 7.00 2.13
C LEU A 54 0.07 8.49 1.91
N SER A 55 -0.78 9.41 2.34
CA SER A 55 -0.49 10.85 2.28
C SER A 55 0.66 11.25 3.22
N GLN A 56 0.75 10.65 4.42
CA GLN A 56 1.91 10.89 5.30
C GLN A 56 3.20 10.34 4.68
N MET A 57 3.15 9.16 4.06
CA MET A 57 4.29 8.62 3.32
C MET A 57 4.71 9.54 2.16
N GLU A 58 3.76 10.08 1.41
CA GLU A 58 4.01 11.05 0.35
C GLU A 58 4.77 12.27 0.88
N LYS A 59 4.35 12.84 2.02
CA LYS A 59 5.01 14.01 2.62
C LYS A 59 6.46 13.73 3.00
N ILE A 60 6.72 12.56 3.60
CA ILE A 60 8.09 12.14 3.98
C ILE A 60 8.97 11.99 2.74
N LEU A 61 8.45 11.34 1.70
CA LEU A 61 9.23 10.97 0.52
C LEU A 61 9.39 12.11 -0.48
N SER A 62 8.48 13.10 -0.50
CA SER A 62 8.56 14.29 -1.36
C SER A 62 9.78 15.16 -1.07
N GLY A 63 10.37 15.04 0.13
CA GLY A 63 11.60 15.74 0.51
C GLY A 63 12.90 15.06 0.04
N LEU A 64 12.82 13.86 -0.56
CA LEU A 64 14.00 13.12 -0.99
C LEU A 64 14.34 13.38 -2.45
N GLU A 65 15.55 13.89 -2.70
CA GLU A 65 16.05 14.07 -4.06
C GLU A 65 16.17 12.72 -4.81
N ASN A 66 15.81 12.71 -6.10
CA ASN A 66 15.86 11.54 -7.01
C ASN A 66 14.74 10.50 -6.85
N PHE A 67 13.69 10.80 -6.08
CA PHE A 67 12.46 10.01 -6.05
C PHE A 67 11.35 10.70 -6.84
N HIS A 68 10.76 9.98 -7.80
CA HIS A 68 9.55 10.42 -8.48
C HIS A 68 8.35 9.68 -7.87
N LEU A 69 7.50 10.44 -7.19
CA LEU A 69 6.29 9.94 -6.57
C LEU A 69 5.14 9.87 -7.57
N ASN A 70 4.40 8.78 -7.50
CA ASN A 70 3.17 8.55 -8.25
C ASN A 70 2.13 8.04 -7.25
N TYR A 71 1.48 8.99 -6.60
CA TYR A 71 0.33 8.77 -5.72
C TYR A 71 -0.87 9.53 -6.28
N ARG A 72 -2.06 8.93 -6.15
CA ARG A 72 -3.32 9.59 -6.45
C ARG A 72 -4.21 9.48 -5.22
N PRO A 73 -4.82 10.59 -4.76
CA PRO A 73 -5.85 10.53 -3.75
C PRO A 73 -6.90 9.48 -4.10
N HIS A 74 -7.45 8.82 -3.09
CA HIS A 74 -8.46 7.78 -3.23
C HIS A 74 -8.01 6.45 -3.89
N CYS A 75 -6.72 6.30 -4.23
CA CYS A 75 -6.14 5.01 -4.60
C CYS A 75 -5.54 4.29 -3.38
N SER A 76 -5.61 2.95 -3.39
CA SER A 76 -4.95 2.08 -2.40
C SER A 76 -3.48 1.79 -2.73
N VAL A 77 -3.00 2.33 -3.85
CA VAL A 77 -1.66 2.08 -4.38
C VAL A 77 -0.85 3.37 -4.34
N PHE A 78 0.32 3.27 -3.73
CA PHE A 78 1.34 4.30 -3.69
C PHE A 78 2.57 3.79 -4.41
N SER A 79 3.07 4.53 -5.40
CA SER A 79 4.25 4.10 -6.15
C SER A 79 5.32 5.16 -6.21
N VAL A 80 6.57 4.71 -6.13
CA VAL A 80 7.76 5.53 -6.07
C VAL A 80 8.75 4.98 -7.06
N GLN A 81 9.38 5.86 -7.80
CA GLN A 81 10.38 5.52 -8.78
C GLN A 81 11.70 6.18 -8.40
N SER A 82 12.78 5.41 -8.29
CA SER A 82 14.12 5.93 -8.03
C SER A 82 15.08 5.54 -9.14
N ALA A 83 16.06 6.42 -9.40
CA ALA A 83 17.15 6.14 -10.32
C ALA A 83 18.35 5.55 -9.55
N LEU A 84 18.89 4.45 -10.03
CA LEU A 84 20.15 3.89 -9.52
C LEU A 84 21.33 4.60 -10.17
N ARG A 85 22.35 4.92 -9.36
CA ARG A 85 23.63 5.45 -9.85
C ARG A 85 24.46 4.35 -10.51
N TYR A 86 24.13 4.03 -11.76
CA TYR A 86 24.81 3.03 -12.60
C TYR A 86 25.00 3.56 -14.03
N ARG A 87 25.85 2.90 -14.85
CA ARG A 87 26.31 3.38 -16.18
C ARG A 87 25.19 3.73 -17.19
N TYR A 88 23.95 3.33 -16.94
CA TYR A 88 22.76 3.64 -17.76
C TYR A 88 21.53 4.03 -16.92
N LYS A 89 21.73 4.48 -15.67
CA LYS A 89 20.68 4.95 -14.74
C LYS A 89 19.41 4.06 -14.73
N PRO A 90 19.53 2.75 -14.44
CA PRO A 90 18.36 1.89 -14.33
C PRO A 90 17.41 2.42 -13.27
N THR A 91 16.13 2.14 -13.47
CA THR A 91 15.09 2.61 -12.58
C THR A 91 14.57 1.47 -11.73
N VAL A 92 14.44 1.72 -10.42
CA VAL A 92 13.69 0.86 -9.51
C VAL A 92 12.33 1.48 -9.26
N ARG A 93 11.28 0.68 -9.43
CA ARG A 93 9.91 1.02 -9.07
C ARG A 93 9.52 0.26 -7.81
N TYR A 94 9.16 1.02 -6.78
CA TYR A 94 8.54 0.56 -5.55
C TYR A 94 7.04 0.83 -5.65
N ALA A 95 6.21 -0.15 -5.35
CA ALA A 95 4.76 -0.01 -5.29
C ALA A 95 4.27 -0.65 -4.00
N LEU A 96 3.68 0.18 -3.14
CA LEU A 96 2.99 -0.25 -1.94
C LEU A 96 1.49 -0.27 -2.24
N GLU A 97 0.84 -1.40 -2.00
CA GLU A 97 -0.60 -1.53 -2.13
C GLU A 97 -1.18 -1.99 -0.80
N LEU A 98 -2.22 -1.29 -0.31
CA LEU A 98 -2.93 -1.63 0.91
C LEU A 98 -4.33 -2.17 0.59
N TYR A 99 -4.68 -3.31 1.16
CA TYR A 99 -5.96 -3.96 0.89
C TYR A 99 -7.09 -3.36 1.74
N ARG A 100 -8.26 -3.15 1.13
CA ARG A 100 -9.45 -2.60 1.81
C ARG A 100 -10.04 -3.57 2.84
N GLN A 101 -9.88 -4.88 2.60
CA GLN A 101 -10.25 -5.92 3.55
C GLN A 101 -8.99 -6.67 3.95
N ALA A 102 -8.59 -6.50 5.21
CA ALA A 102 -7.52 -7.27 5.81
C ALA A 102 -8.04 -8.70 6.07
N GLY A 103 -7.70 -9.63 5.17
CA GLY A 103 -7.71 -11.05 5.50
C GLY A 103 -6.46 -11.38 6.31
N ASP A 104 -5.65 -12.30 5.81
CA ASP A 104 -4.35 -12.64 6.43
C ASP A 104 -3.24 -11.61 6.11
N SER A 105 -3.51 -10.68 5.18
CA SER A 105 -2.59 -9.62 4.77
C SER A 105 -3.30 -8.28 4.64
N ILE A 106 -2.60 -7.21 5.01
CA ILE A 106 -3.04 -5.81 4.88
C ILE A 106 -2.56 -5.14 3.60
N GLY A 107 -1.71 -5.81 2.81
CA GLY A 107 -1.14 -5.22 1.61
C GLY A 107 0.13 -5.91 1.13
N GLU A 108 0.79 -5.32 0.14
CA GLU A 108 2.05 -5.81 -0.39
C GLU A 108 2.98 -4.68 -0.84
N LEU A 109 4.28 -4.89 -0.65
CA LEU A 109 5.34 -4.09 -1.22
C LEU A 109 5.91 -4.85 -2.43
N ARG A 110 5.85 -4.21 -3.60
CA ARG A 110 6.44 -4.69 -4.84
C ARG A 110 7.61 -3.81 -5.23
N VAL A 111 8.77 -4.43 -5.44
CA VAL A 111 9.96 -3.76 -5.98
C VAL A 111 10.29 -4.40 -7.32
N SER A 112 10.45 -3.58 -8.34
CA SER A 112 10.76 -4.03 -9.70
C SER A 112 11.86 -3.18 -10.31
N LEU A 113 12.89 -3.84 -10.82
CA LEU A 113 14.01 -3.19 -11.48
C LEU A 113 13.84 -3.29 -12.99
N ARG A 114 13.80 -2.14 -13.68
CA ARG A 114 13.75 -2.11 -15.14
C ARG A 114 15.16 -2.15 -15.71
N THR A 115 15.73 -3.35 -15.87
CA THR A 115 17.03 -3.59 -16.51
C THR A 115 17.07 -4.94 -17.24
N GLN A 116 17.93 -5.05 -18.26
CA GLN A 116 18.27 -6.33 -18.90
C GLN A 116 19.67 -6.83 -18.49
N ASN A 117 20.39 -6.07 -17.67
CA ASN A 117 21.73 -6.43 -17.22
C ASN A 117 21.66 -7.54 -16.17
N ARG A 118 22.13 -8.74 -16.53
CA ARG A 118 22.11 -9.91 -15.65
C ARG A 118 22.89 -9.71 -14.35
N SER A 119 24.07 -9.09 -14.41
CA SER A 119 24.87 -8.84 -13.20
C SER A 119 24.13 -7.97 -12.18
N LEU A 120 23.40 -6.95 -12.66
CA LEU A 120 22.60 -6.10 -11.78
C LEU A 120 21.36 -6.83 -11.24
N ILE A 121 20.72 -7.68 -12.07
CA ILE A 121 19.61 -8.54 -11.62
C ILE A 121 20.11 -9.49 -10.53
N CYS A 122 21.23 -10.17 -10.72
CA CYS A 122 21.83 -11.07 -9.72
C CYS A 122 22.16 -10.31 -8.43
N ALA A 123 22.83 -9.16 -8.51
CA ALA A 123 23.15 -8.36 -7.32
C ALA A 123 21.90 -7.92 -6.54
N LEU A 124 20.80 -7.60 -7.25
CA LEU A 124 19.52 -7.27 -6.63
C LEU A 124 18.89 -8.51 -5.96
N THR A 125 18.94 -9.66 -6.62
CA THR A 125 18.48 -10.94 -6.08
C THR A 125 19.25 -11.29 -4.80
N ASP A 126 20.57 -11.15 -4.80
CA ASP A 126 21.41 -11.39 -3.62
C ASP A 126 21.06 -10.42 -2.48
N PHE A 127 20.89 -9.13 -2.79
CA PHE A 127 20.46 -8.12 -1.82
C PHE A 127 19.13 -8.51 -1.15
N PHE A 128 18.10 -8.86 -1.93
CA PHE A 128 16.81 -9.24 -1.37
C PHE A 128 16.83 -10.59 -0.65
N SER A 129 17.73 -11.48 -1.02
CA SER A 129 17.93 -12.76 -0.32
C SER A 129 18.55 -12.53 1.06
N ILE A 130 19.51 -11.61 1.18
CA ILE A 130 20.07 -11.18 2.46
C ILE A 130 18.98 -10.49 3.30
N TRP A 131 18.21 -9.59 2.70
CA TRP A 131 17.11 -8.91 3.36
C TRP A 131 16.07 -9.89 3.91
N ASP A 132 15.63 -10.86 3.10
CA ASP A 132 14.72 -11.92 3.53
C ASP A 132 15.31 -12.76 4.68
N GLY A 133 16.61 -13.08 4.62
CA GLY A 133 17.28 -13.79 5.71
C GLY A 133 17.29 -13.00 7.01
N ILE A 134 17.54 -11.70 6.95
CA ILE A 134 17.51 -10.79 8.10
C ILE A 134 16.09 -10.73 8.67
N GLU A 135 15.08 -10.44 7.85
CA GLU A 135 13.70 -10.34 8.31
C GLU A 135 13.21 -11.64 8.95
N ASN A 136 13.47 -12.80 8.34
CA ASN A 136 13.06 -14.07 8.90
C ASN A 136 13.73 -14.37 10.24
N ARG A 137 14.98 -13.95 10.41
CA ARG A 137 15.71 -14.12 11.67
C ARG A 137 15.11 -13.30 12.81
N PHE A 138 14.69 -12.07 12.55
CA PHE A 138 14.22 -11.16 13.60
C PHE A 138 12.71 -11.24 13.84
N ILE A 139 11.92 -11.32 12.77
CA ILE A 139 10.46 -11.19 12.84
C ILE A 139 9.70 -12.37 12.23
N GLY A 140 10.39 -13.32 11.59
CA GLY A 140 9.77 -14.45 10.90
C GLY A 140 8.83 -15.28 11.79
N SER A 141 9.21 -15.52 13.05
CA SER A 141 8.40 -16.28 14.02
C SER A 141 7.03 -15.68 14.30
N ARG A 142 6.83 -14.37 14.06
CA ARG A 142 5.56 -13.68 14.28
C ARG A 142 4.54 -13.93 13.17
N PHE A 143 4.95 -14.47 12.03
CA PHE A 143 4.09 -14.66 10.86
C PHE A 143 3.65 -16.12 10.69
N PRO A 144 2.54 -16.37 9.96
CA PRO A 144 2.11 -17.73 9.62
C PRO A 144 3.23 -18.53 8.94
N GLY A 145 3.46 -19.76 9.40
CA GLY A 145 4.56 -20.59 8.90
C GLY A 145 5.95 -20.18 9.37
N SER A 146 6.04 -19.33 10.41
CA SER A 146 7.30 -18.84 11.00
C SER A 146 8.25 -18.19 9.98
N ARG A 147 7.67 -17.58 8.94
CA ARG A 147 8.39 -16.92 7.86
C ARG A 147 7.62 -15.69 7.37
N VAL A 148 8.34 -14.62 7.06
CA VAL A 148 7.78 -13.46 6.37
C VAL A 148 7.38 -13.88 4.94
N PRO A 149 6.13 -13.68 4.50
CA PRO A 149 5.72 -14.07 3.17
C PRO A 149 6.32 -13.13 2.11
N CYS A 150 7.37 -13.61 1.45
CA CYS A 150 8.00 -12.92 0.33
C CYS A 150 8.21 -13.84 -0.88
N SER A 151 8.30 -13.25 -2.06
CA SER A 151 8.69 -13.93 -3.28
C SER A 151 9.73 -13.11 -4.04
N LEU A 152 10.70 -13.81 -4.61
CA LEU A 152 11.78 -13.23 -5.40
C LEU A 152 11.75 -13.91 -6.78
N SER A 153 11.73 -13.10 -7.82
CA SER A 153 11.76 -13.50 -9.22
C SER A 153 12.68 -12.54 -9.98
N ASP A 154 13.13 -12.88 -11.19
CA ASP A 154 14.11 -12.09 -11.95
C ASP A 154 13.84 -10.58 -11.95
N GLY A 155 14.58 -9.83 -11.12
CA GLY A 155 14.46 -8.37 -10.99
C GLY A 155 13.20 -7.87 -10.28
N LYS A 156 12.41 -8.76 -9.65
CA LYS A 156 11.17 -8.44 -8.94
C LYS A 156 11.12 -9.10 -7.55
N TYR A 157 10.94 -8.28 -6.55
CA TYR A 157 10.72 -8.68 -5.17
C TYR A 157 9.30 -8.29 -4.73
N VAL A 158 8.60 -9.22 -4.10
CA VAL A 158 7.26 -8.96 -3.53
C VAL A 158 7.28 -9.41 -2.08
N ARG A 159 6.94 -8.50 -1.17
CA ARG A 159 6.80 -8.77 0.26
C ARG A 159 5.38 -8.49 0.68
N GLN A 160 4.69 -9.48 1.23
CA GLN A 160 3.36 -9.26 1.79
C GLN A 160 3.49 -8.60 3.17
N LEU A 161 2.61 -7.64 3.41
CA LEU A 161 2.36 -7.10 4.73
C LEU A 161 1.34 -8.04 5.38
N ALA A 162 1.82 -9.16 5.90
CA ALA A 162 0.97 -10.12 6.61
C ALA A 162 0.66 -9.61 8.03
N MET A 163 -0.47 -10.05 8.59
CA MET A 163 -0.72 -9.82 10.01
C MET A 163 0.05 -10.84 10.86
N PRO A 164 0.55 -10.46 12.05
CA PRO A 164 1.07 -11.41 13.01
C PRO A 164 0.07 -12.54 13.30
N ALA A 165 0.59 -13.75 13.47
CA ALA A 165 -0.19 -14.94 13.80
C ALA A 165 -0.97 -14.74 15.11
N GLU A 166 -0.30 -14.20 16.13
CA GLU A 166 -0.93 -13.86 17.41
C GLU A 166 -1.72 -12.56 17.33
N LYS A 167 -3.01 -12.62 17.69
CA LYS A 167 -3.87 -11.43 17.74
C LYS A 167 -3.36 -10.36 18.73
N ALA A 168 -2.69 -10.81 19.80
CA ALA A 168 -2.09 -9.94 20.81
C ALA A 168 -0.94 -9.08 20.26
N ASP A 169 -0.36 -9.46 19.11
CA ASP A 169 0.74 -8.76 18.46
C ASP A 169 0.29 -7.86 17.31
N ARG A 170 -1.02 -7.80 17.04
CA ARG A 170 -1.61 -6.95 15.99
C ARG A 170 -1.84 -5.50 16.43
N THR A 171 -1.14 -5.02 17.46
CA THR A 171 -1.21 -3.61 17.89
C THR A 171 -0.19 -2.78 17.13
N ASN A 172 -0.46 -1.49 16.95
CA ASN A 172 0.45 -0.60 16.24
C ASN A 172 1.83 -0.56 16.91
N GLU A 173 1.90 -0.58 18.25
CA GLU A 173 3.17 -0.54 18.98
C GLU A 173 4.00 -1.81 18.74
N LYS A 174 3.39 -2.99 18.88
CA LYS A 174 4.11 -4.27 18.74
C LYS A 174 4.52 -4.58 17.31
N VAL A 175 3.76 -4.08 16.32
CA VAL A 175 4.13 -4.16 14.91
C VAL A 175 5.26 -3.16 14.58
N ALA A 176 5.30 -2.00 15.24
CA ALA A 176 6.37 -1.00 15.04
C ALA A 176 7.68 -1.37 15.75
N ASP A 177 7.62 -2.09 16.88
CA ASP A 177 8.78 -2.59 17.63
C ASP A 177 9.45 -3.83 16.99
N ALA A 178 9.00 -4.23 15.79
CA ALA A 178 9.48 -5.38 15.03
C ALA A 178 10.46 -4.95 13.93
#